data_AF-A0A523B3T0-F1
#
_entry.id   AF-A0A523B3T0-F1
#
_cell.length_a   1.000
_cell.length_b   1.000
_cell.length_c   1.000
_cell.angle_alpha   90.00
_cell.angle_beta   90.00
_cell.angle_gamma   90.00
#
_symmetry.space_group_name_H-M   'P 1'
#
loop_
_entity.id
_entity.type
_entity.pdbx_description
1 polymer ?
#
loop_
_entity_poly.entity_id
_entity_poly.type
_entity_poly.pdbx_seq_one_letter_code
_entity_poly.pdbx_strand_id
1 'polypeptide(L)'
;MITGTLKLVSHAKRVGGTILVDTPGMVHGGPARAYQLYAIESISPDVIVALQRNHELSHLTKQLKALGYDVLELPASPWVRQRDREDRRALRERAFYNYFAKRGLVDHTISLDKVAIVGSFMGSGCRAPPETIQVIESIAGCRVEYCEISQDAVVLVLEEKPRSKDFYASVRSAFSDKTVKFAVRGFERGLVVGLLGEKSSFLDIGILKSIDFKAMRVSISTPLRNVEQVRVIKLGCVRLEEYREVEKLEPGFI
;
A
#
# COMPACT_ATOMS: atom_id res chain seq x y z
N MET A 1 3.48 4.72 7.01
CA MET A 1 4.03 6.05 6.66
C MET A 1 5.06 6.49 7.69
N ILE A 2 4.76 6.46 9.00
CA ILE A 2 5.72 6.72 10.11
C ILE A 2 7.05 5.97 9.95
N THR A 3 7.01 4.64 9.78
CA THR A 3 8.23 3.82 9.62
C THR A 3 9.05 4.18 8.39
N GLY A 4 8.39 4.63 7.30
CA GLY A 4 9.08 5.13 6.11
C GLY A 4 9.79 6.45 6.39
N THR A 5 9.11 7.39 7.04
CA THR A 5 9.68 8.68 7.47
C THR A 5 10.89 8.47 8.39
N LEU A 6 10.77 7.60 9.39
CA LEU A 6 11.88 7.26 10.29
C LEU A 6 13.10 6.72 9.52
N LYS A 7 12.91 5.80 8.57
CA LYS A 7 14.01 5.27 7.75
C LYS A 7 14.68 6.36 6.93
N LEU A 8 13.91 7.25 6.31
CA LEU A 8 14.43 8.37 5.52
C LEU A 8 15.18 9.39 6.39
N VAL A 9 14.62 9.78 7.53
CA VAL A 9 15.28 10.69 8.47
C VAL A 9 16.56 10.07 9.04
N SER A 10 16.54 8.79 9.41
CA SER A 10 17.73 8.09 9.90
C SER A 10 18.82 7.96 8.84
N HIS A 11 18.44 7.86 7.57
CA HIS A 11 19.39 7.90 6.47
C HIS A 11 19.95 9.32 6.27
N ALA A 12 19.08 10.34 6.21
CA ALA A 12 19.48 11.73 6.05
C ALA A 12 20.40 12.21 7.17
N LYS A 13 20.13 11.84 8.44
CA LYS A 13 21.01 12.14 9.60
C LYS A 13 22.44 11.61 9.42
N ARG A 14 22.62 10.49 8.71
CA ARG A 14 23.96 9.93 8.41
C ARG A 14 24.68 10.64 7.27
N VAL A 15 23.92 11.19 6.31
CA VAL A 15 24.47 11.99 5.21
C VAL A 15 24.85 13.40 5.70
N GLY A 16 24.14 13.89 6.72
CA GLY A 16 24.34 15.21 7.31
C GLY A 16 23.52 16.31 6.64
N GLY A 17 23.48 17.48 7.28
CA GLY A 17 22.74 18.66 6.81
C GLY A 17 21.38 18.87 7.49
N THR A 18 20.69 19.94 7.11
CA THR A 18 19.36 20.28 7.63
C THR A 18 18.29 19.39 7.02
N ILE A 19 17.48 18.76 7.87
CA ILE A 19 16.41 17.84 7.44
C ILE A 19 15.06 18.55 7.58
N LEU A 20 14.36 18.73 6.47
CA LEU A 20 13.00 19.25 6.44
C LEU A 20 12.04 18.09 6.16
N VAL A 21 11.10 17.87 7.08
CA VAL A 21 10.09 16.80 6.96
C VAL A 21 8.73 17.42 6.70
N ASP A 22 8.22 17.25 5.47
CA ASP A 22 6.86 17.63 5.12
C ASP A 22 5.88 16.52 5.54
N THR A 23 4.92 16.87 6.39
CA THR A 23 3.95 15.92 6.97
C THR A 23 2.59 16.04 6.29
N PRO A 24 1.81 14.95 6.17
CA PRO A 24 0.44 15.03 5.68
C PRO A 24 -0.43 15.99 6.51
N GLY A 25 -1.32 16.74 5.85
CA GLY A 25 -2.27 17.64 6.50
C GLY A 25 -3.44 16.97 7.24
N MET A 26 -3.29 15.70 7.62
CA MET A 26 -4.29 14.96 8.39
C MET A 26 -4.07 15.24 9.88
N VAL A 27 -4.87 16.15 10.45
CA VAL A 27 -4.70 16.64 11.83
C VAL A 27 -5.95 16.48 12.71
N HIS A 28 -7.10 16.13 12.13
CA HIS A 28 -8.38 15.97 12.84
C HIS A 28 -8.81 14.50 12.96
N GLY A 29 -9.39 14.15 14.11
CA GLY A 29 -9.83 12.80 14.44
C GLY A 29 -8.75 11.96 15.15
N GLY A 30 -9.17 10.89 15.83
CA GLY A 30 -8.28 10.02 16.62
C GLY A 30 -7.07 9.48 15.83
N PRO A 31 -7.27 8.86 14.66
CA PRO A 31 -6.16 8.34 13.84
C PRO A 31 -5.16 9.41 13.40
N ALA A 32 -5.63 10.63 13.09
CA ALA A 32 -4.79 11.75 12.69
C ALA A 32 -3.89 12.23 13.83
N ARG A 33 -4.47 12.38 15.02
CA ARG A 33 -3.73 12.79 16.22
C ARG A 33 -2.66 11.77 16.57
N ALA A 34 -3.02 10.49 16.59
CA ALA A 34 -2.08 9.40 16.85
C ALA A 34 -0.96 9.36 15.80
N TYR A 35 -1.30 9.52 14.52
CA TYR A 35 -0.32 9.56 13.44
C TYR A 35 0.73 10.68 13.62
N GLN A 36 0.30 11.92 13.88
CA GLN A 36 1.22 13.05 14.03
C GLN A 36 2.11 12.87 15.26
N LEU A 37 1.55 12.45 16.40
CA LEU A 37 2.31 12.20 17.63
C LEU A 37 3.36 11.12 17.42
N TYR A 38 2.99 9.96 16.87
CA TYR A 38 3.94 8.87 16.64
C TYR A 38 4.98 9.22 15.57
N ALA A 39 4.64 10.02 14.56
CA ALA A 39 5.61 10.49 13.57
C ALA A 39 6.66 11.41 14.21
N ILE A 40 6.22 12.36 15.03
CA ILE A 40 7.10 13.30 15.76
C ILE A 40 7.98 12.53 16.75
N GLU A 41 7.37 11.66 17.56
CA GLU A 41 8.08 10.82 18.52
C GLU A 41 9.16 9.98 17.83
N SER A 42 8.82 9.34 16.72
CA SER A 42 9.74 8.46 15.99
C SER A 42 10.97 9.19 15.46
N ILE A 43 10.81 10.42 14.93
CA ILE A 43 11.91 11.14 14.28
C ILE A 43 12.66 12.09 15.23
N SER A 44 12.01 12.44 16.36
CA SER A 44 12.48 13.38 17.38
C SER A 44 13.06 14.66 16.76
N PRO A 45 12.20 15.52 16.17
CA PRO A 45 12.66 16.73 15.48
C PRO A 45 13.13 17.78 16.50
N ASP A 46 14.12 18.58 16.11
CA ASP A 46 14.63 19.67 16.94
C ASP A 46 13.63 20.83 17.05
N VAL A 47 12.88 21.09 15.97
CA VAL A 47 11.86 22.16 15.88
C VAL A 47 10.65 21.64 15.10
N ILE A 48 9.45 21.98 15.57
CA ILE A 48 8.18 21.69 14.93
C ILE A 48 7.56 23.00 14.44
N VAL A 49 7.34 23.11 13.14
CA VAL A 49 6.66 24.28 12.55
C VAL A 49 5.19 23.93 12.28
N ALA A 50 4.29 24.53 13.04
CA ALA A 50 2.85 24.33 12.94
C ALA A 50 2.22 25.45 12.09
N LEU A 51 2.09 25.21 10.78
CA LEU A 51 1.40 26.10 9.85
C LEU A 51 -0.12 25.93 10.00
N GLN A 52 -0.83 26.97 10.45
CA GLN A 52 -2.27 26.88 10.73
C GLN A 52 -3.10 28.04 10.20
N ARG A 53 -4.37 27.77 9.90
CA ARG A 53 -5.42 28.77 9.80
C ARG A 53 -6.13 28.89 11.15
N ASN A 54 -6.18 30.10 11.70
CA ASN A 54 -6.72 30.35 13.05
C ASN A 54 -6.02 29.46 14.10
N HIS A 55 -6.78 28.61 14.79
CA HIS A 55 -6.31 27.77 15.89
C HIS A 55 -6.47 26.26 15.61
N GLU A 56 -6.56 25.87 14.33
CA GLU A 56 -6.90 24.49 13.92
C GLU A 56 -5.90 23.43 14.41
N LEU A 57 -4.68 23.80 14.80
CA LEU A 57 -3.66 22.88 15.33
C LEU A 57 -3.51 22.93 16.85
N SER A 58 -4.27 23.78 17.55
CA SER A 58 -4.12 24.00 18.99
C SER A 58 -4.25 22.73 19.82
N HIS A 59 -5.04 21.76 19.35
CA HIS A 59 -5.20 20.47 20.02
C HIS A 59 -3.98 19.56 19.93
N LEU A 60 -3.04 19.83 19.02
CA LEU A 60 -1.74 19.14 18.91
C LEU A 60 -0.63 19.96 19.58
N THR A 61 -0.53 21.25 19.25
CA THR A 61 0.60 22.08 19.69
C THR A 61 0.67 22.23 21.21
N LYS A 62 -0.48 22.31 21.91
CA LYS A 62 -0.54 22.31 23.38
C LYS A 62 0.10 21.08 24.00
N GLN A 63 -0.16 19.89 23.44
CA GLN A 63 0.40 18.63 23.95
C GLN A 63 1.88 18.53 23.63
N LEU A 64 2.29 18.88 22.41
CA LEU A 64 3.70 18.84 22.00
C LEU A 64 4.57 19.77 22.84
N LYS A 65 4.09 20.99 23.12
CA LYS A 65 4.75 21.94 24.04
C LYS A 65 4.86 21.36 25.45
N ALA A 66 3.79 20.73 25.97
CA ALA A 66 3.82 20.09 27.28
C ALA A 66 4.78 18.90 27.36
N LEU A 67 5.03 18.22 26.24
CA LEU A 67 6.04 17.17 26.11
C LEU A 67 7.46 17.71 25.93
N GLY A 68 7.66 19.03 25.89
CA GLY A 68 8.97 19.68 25.81
C GLY A 68 9.50 19.89 24.39
N TYR A 69 8.69 19.71 23.35
CA TYR A 69 9.11 20.04 21.97
C TYR A 69 9.12 21.56 21.75
N ASP A 70 10.09 22.04 20.96
CA ASP A 70 10.07 23.41 20.43
C ASP A 70 9.06 23.50 19.28
N VAL A 71 8.00 24.28 19.49
CA VAL A 71 6.88 24.40 18.55
C VAL A 71 6.67 25.85 18.14
N LEU A 72 6.99 26.14 16.88
CA LEU A 72 6.75 27.41 16.22
C LEU A 72 5.39 27.39 15.52
N GLU A 73 4.43 28.12 16.06
CA GLU A 73 3.12 28.30 15.45
C GLU A 73 3.14 29.49 14.49
N LEU A 74 2.84 29.24 13.20
CA LEU A 74 2.87 30.26 12.16
C LEU A 74 1.54 30.30 11.37
N PRO A 75 1.11 31.47 10.91
CA PRO A 75 -0.06 31.56 10.04
C PRO A 75 0.24 30.90 8.69
N ALA A 76 -0.72 30.13 8.18
CA ALA A 76 -0.67 29.66 6.80
C ALA A 76 -0.67 30.86 5.83
N SER A 77 0.13 30.78 4.77
CA SER A 77 0.22 31.86 3.77
C SER A 77 -1.15 32.15 3.13
N PRO A 78 -1.53 33.44 2.99
CA PRO A 78 -2.82 33.81 2.40
C PRO A 78 -2.91 33.46 0.90
N TRP A 79 -1.78 33.23 0.23
CA TRP A 79 -1.72 32.86 -1.19
C TRP A 79 -1.85 31.34 -1.42
N VAL A 80 -1.94 30.52 -0.36
CA VAL A 80 -2.08 29.07 -0.50
C VAL A 80 -3.51 28.72 -0.95
N ARG A 81 -3.63 28.28 -2.20
CA ARG A 81 -4.86 27.70 -2.73
C ARG A 81 -5.16 26.35 -2.07
N GLN A 82 -6.38 26.21 -1.55
CA GLN A 82 -6.86 24.92 -1.08
C GLN A 82 -7.04 23.98 -2.27
N ARG A 83 -6.34 22.83 -2.23
CA ARG A 83 -6.48 21.77 -3.22
C ARG A 83 -7.52 20.77 -2.75
N ASP A 84 -8.47 20.47 -3.62
CA ASP A 84 -9.49 19.45 -3.36
C ASP A 84 -8.94 18.03 -3.63
N ARG A 85 -9.84 17.04 -3.64
CA ARG A 85 -9.47 15.65 -3.89
C ARG A 85 -9.07 15.41 -5.35
N GLU A 86 -9.68 16.12 -6.29
CA GLU A 86 -9.46 15.97 -7.72
C GLU A 86 -8.11 16.59 -8.12
N ASP A 87 -7.79 17.79 -7.61
CA ASP A 87 -6.48 18.41 -7.75
C ASP A 87 -5.36 17.47 -7.28
N ARG A 88 -5.56 16.83 -6.12
CA ARG A 88 -4.58 15.88 -5.55
C ARG A 88 -4.48 14.60 -6.36
N ARG A 89 -5.56 14.14 -6.98
CA ARG A 89 -5.55 12.98 -7.90
C ARG A 89 -4.78 13.33 -9.16
N ALA A 90 -5.10 14.44 -9.82
CA ALA A 90 -4.42 14.91 -11.03
C ALA A 90 -2.90 15.09 -10.81
N LEU A 91 -2.50 15.64 -9.67
CA LEU A 91 -1.07 15.75 -9.32
C LEU A 91 -0.39 14.38 -9.16
N ARG A 92 -1.08 13.40 -8.59
CA ARG A 92 -0.57 12.03 -8.42
C ARG A 92 -0.45 11.31 -9.76
N GLU A 93 -1.47 11.42 -10.61
CA GLU A 93 -1.47 10.88 -11.98
C GLU A 93 -0.33 11.49 -12.79
N ARG A 94 -0.13 12.81 -12.71
CA ARG A 94 1.02 13.47 -13.35
C ARG A 94 2.35 12.96 -12.81
N ALA A 95 2.46 12.68 -11.51
CA ALA A 95 3.66 12.10 -10.92
C ALA A 95 3.92 10.68 -11.46
N PHE A 96 2.91 9.82 -11.53
CA PHE A 96 3.03 8.49 -12.13
C PHE A 96 3.39 8.52 -13.61
N TYR A 97 2.73 9.38 -14.39
CA TYR A 97 3.05 9.58 -15.80
C TYR A 97 4.51 10.01 -15.95
N ASN A 98 4.95 11.05 -15.24
CA ASN A 98 6.33 11.51 -15.30
C ASN A 98 7.32 10.43 -14.89
N TYR A 99 6.98 9.62 -13.89
CA TYR A 99 7.85 8.57 -13.40
C TYR A 99 7.99 7.42 -14.41
N PHE A 100 6.87 6.83 -14.82
CA PHE A 100 6.88 5.63 -15.66
C PHE A 100 7.14 5.95 -17.14
N ALA A 101 6.50 6.99 -17.69
CA ALA A 101 6.65 7.32 -19.12
C ALA A 101 8.05 7.83 -19.46
N LYS A 102 8.70 8.60 -18.56
CA LYS A 102 10.02 9.20 -18.84
C LYS A 102 11.19 8.28 -18.56
N ARG A 103 11.07 7.33 -17.63
CA ARG A 103 12.20 6.44 -17.25
C ARG A 103 12.29 5.17 -18.09
N GLY A 104 11.28 4.90 -18.92
CA GLY A 104 11.16 3.72 -19.78
C GLY A 104 10.87 2.46 -18.97
N LEU A 105 9.77 1.78 -19.32
CA LEU A 105 9.35 0.55 -18.65
C LEU A 105 10.02 -0.67 -19.27
N VAL A 106 10.37 -1.64 -18.44
CA VAL A 106 10.74 -3.00 -18.83
C VAL A 106 9.80 -3.96 -18.11
N ASP A 107 9.32 -4.95 -18.85
CA ASP A 107 8.52 -6.02 -18.28
C ASP A 107 9.44 -7.12 -17.76
N HIS A 108 9.29 -7.43 -16.48
CA HIS A 108 10.02 -8.48 -15.80
C HIS A 108 9.08 -9.57 -15.32
N THR A 109 9.48 -10.83 -15.51
CA THR A 109 8.82 -11.98 -14.90
C THR A 109 9.67 -12.45 -13.72
N ILE A 110 9.08 -12.48 -12.53
CA ILE A 110 9.75 -12.87 -11.29
C ILE A 110 9.05 -14.12 -10.72
N SER A 111 9.82 -15.11 -10.29
CA SER A 111 9.27 -16.28 -9.58
C SER A 111 8.82 -15.87 -8.18
N LEU A 112 7.59 -16.24 -7.83
CA LEU A 112 7.00 -16.02 -6.51
C LEU A 112 7.67 -16.87 -5.42
N ASP A 113 8.40 -17.93 -5.79
CA ASP A 113 9.18 -18.72 -4.82
C ASP A 113 10.41 -17.96 -4.31
N LYS A 114 10.85 -16.90 -5.01
CA LYS A 114 12.03 -16.10 -4.67
C LYS A 114 11.69 -14.78 -3.96
N VAL A 115 10.41 -14.40 -3.91
CA VAL A 115 9.98 -13.10 -3.38
C VAL A 115 8.75 -13.24 -2.49
N ALA A 116 8.72 -12.51 -1.38
CA ALA A 116 7.52 -12.42 -0.56
C ALA A 116 6.55 -11.37 -1.12
N ILE A 117 5.25 -11.63 -1.01
CA ILE A 117 4.21 -10.61 -1.21
C ILE A 117 3.88 -10.02 0.16
N VAL A 118 3.87 -8.70 0.28
CA VAL A 118 3.48 -8.01 1.53
C VAL A 118 2.47 -6.91 1.26
N GLY A 119 1.72 -6.51 2.28
CA GLY A 119 0.59 -5.59 2.11
C GLY A 119 -0.71 -6.27 1.65
N SER A 120 -0.70 -7.61 1.68
CA SER A 120 -1.85 -8.50 1.45
C SER A 120 -1.84 -9.67 2.43
N PHE A 121 -2.94 -10.41 2.49
CA PHE A 121 -3.02 -11.74 3.12
C PHE A 121 -2.43 -12.83 2.22
N MET A 122 -2.39 -12.62 0.90
CA MET A 122 -1.73 -13.52 -0.04
C MET A 122 -0.24 -13.73 0.29
N GLY A 123 0.21 -14.99 0.24
CA GLY A 123 1.59 -15.41 0.47
C GLY A 123 1.95 -15.69 1.94
N SER A 124 0.94 -15.82 2.82
CA SER A 124 1.10 -16.04 4.27
C SER A 124 0.69 -17.45 4.75
N GLY A 125 0.08 -18.25 3.89
CA GLY A 125 -0.45 -19.58 4.18
C GLY A 125 -0.01 -20.65 3.17
N CYS A 126 -0.72 -21.77 3.19
CA CYS A 126 -0.47 -22.90 2.28
C CYS A 126 -1.58 -23.01 1.24
N ARG A 127 -1.26 -23.60 0.09
CA ARG A 127 -2.28 -23.95 -0.92
C ARG A 127 -3.36 -24.83 -0.30
N ALA A 128 -4.62 -24.49 -0.59
CA ALA A 128 -5.73 -25.30 -0.13
C ALA A 128 -5.68 -26.70 -0.76
N PRO A 129 -6.07 -27.75 -0.01
CA PRO A 129 -6.19 -29.10 -0.55
C PRO A 129 -7.16 -29.17 -1.75
N PRO A 130 -6.94 -30.08 -2.71
CA PRO A 130 -7.81 -30.24 -3.87
C PRO A 130 -9.29 -30.46 -3.50
N GLU A 131 -9.56 -31.18 -2.41
CA GLU A 131 -10.91 -31.47 -1.93
C GLU A 131 -11.62 -30.18 -1.49
N THR A 132 -10.90 -29.29 -0.80
CA THR A 132 -11.42 -27.97 -0.42
C THR A 132 -11.72 -27.12 -1.65
N ILE A 133 -10.83 -27.14 -2.65
CA ILE A 133 -11.03 -26.41 -3.91
C ILE A 133 -12.28 -26.91 -4.63
N GLN A 134 -12.47 -28.23 -4.76
CA GLN A 134 -13.64 -28.82 -5.41
C GLN A 134 -14.95 -28.42 -4.74
N VAL A 135 -14.98 -28.38 -3.40
CA VAL A 135 -16.16 -27.93 -2.65
C VAL A 135 -16.46 -26.46 -2.95
N ILE A 136 -15.43 -25.60 -2.93
CA ILE A 136 -15.59 -24.18 -3.22
C ILE A 136 -16.08 -23.96 -4.66
N GLU A 137 -15.49 -24.64 -5.64
CA GLU A 137 -15.91 -24.57 -7.05
C GLU A 137 -17.36 -25.01 -7.25
N SER A 138 -17.79 -26.06 -6.54
CA SER A 138 -19.18 -26.54 -6.57
C SER A 138 -20.17 -25.50 -6.05
N ILE A 139 -19.80 -24.75 -5.01
CA ILE A 139 -20.64 -23.67 -4.45
C ILE A 139 -20.57 -22.41 -5.34
N ALA A 140 -19.39 -22.11 -5.91
CA ALA A 140 -19.17 -20.93 -6.75
C ALA A 140 -19.87 -21.03 -8.11
N GLY A 141 -19.93 -22.24 -8.66
CA GLY A 141 -20.32 -22.49 -10.05
C GLY A 141 -19.28 -22.02 -11.07
N CYS A 142 -18.04 -21.78 -10.64
CA CYS A 142 -16.90 -21.40 -11.47
C CYS A 142 -15.60 -21.94 -10.87
N ARG A 143 -14.52 -21.89 -11.65
CA ARG A 143 -13.20 -22.39 -11.22
C ARG A 143 -12.50 -21.47 -10.24
N VAL A 144 -11.71 -22.07 -9.36
CA VAL A 144 -10.81 -21.38 -8.44
C VAL A 144 -9.42 -21.29 -9.08
N GLU A 145 -8.95 -20.07 -9.31
CA GLU A 145 -7.61 -19.80 -9.84
C GLU A 145 -6.53 -19.97 -8.77
N TYR A 146 -6.84 -19.54 -7.54
CA TYR A 146 -5.94 -19.58 -6.39
C TYR A 146 -6.76 -19.73 -5.11
N CYS A 147 -6.32 -20.62 -4.23
CA CYS A 147 -6.82 -20.69 -2.86
C CYS A 147 -5.66 -20.96 -1.91
N GLU A 148 -5.52 -20.10 -0.91
CA GLU A 148 -4.54 -20.19 0.16
C GLU A 148 -5.23 -20.06 1.51
N ILE A 149 -4.82 -20.88 2.46
CA ILE A 149 -5.36 -20.91 3.82
C ILE A 149 -4.19 -20.70 4.79
N SER A 150 -4.32 -19.68 5.65
CA SER A 150 -3.42 -19.42 6.77
C SER A 150 -4.13 -19.70 8.10
N GLN A 151 -3.45 -19.42 9.21
CA GLN A 151 -4.05 -19.56 10.54
C GLN A 151 -5.27 -18.64 10.72
N ASP A 152 -5.24 -17.43 10.16
CA ASP A 152 -6.19 -16.36 10.40
C ASP A 152 -6.96 -15.89 9.13
N ALA A 153 -6.62 -16.40 7.95
CA ALA A 153 -7.19 -15.95 6.69
C ALA A 153 -7.36 -17.04 5.63
N VAL A 154 -8.27 -16.77 4.69
CA VAL A 154 -8.44 -17.52 3.45
C VAL A 154 -8.41 -16.52 2.30
N VAL A 155 -7.51 -16.73 1.34
CA VAL A 155 -7.41 -15.92 0.13
C VAL A 155 -7.90 -16.74 -1.05
N LEU A 156 -8.97 -16.27 -1.68
CA LEU A 156 -9.61 -16.94 -2.81
C LEU A 156 -9.63 -16.05 -4.04
N VAL A 157 -8.98 -16.50 -5.11
CA VAL A 157 -9.04 -15.88 -6.45
C VAL A 157 -9.83 -16.79 -7.37
N LEU A 158 -10.91 -16.27 -7.92
CA LEU A 158 -11.82 -16.98 -8.81
C LEU A 158 -11.56 -16.62 -10.26
N GLU A 159 -11.87 -17.52 -11.19
CA GLU A 159 -11.76 -17.24 -12.62
C GLU A 159 -12.72 -16.12 -13.07
N GLU A 160 -13.92 -16.12 -12.50
CA GLU A 160 -14.97 -15.14 -12.77
C GLU A 160 -15.80 -14.85 -11.52
N LYS A 161 -16.67 -13.82 -11.58
CA LYS A 161 -17.57 -13.51 -10.47
C LYS A 161 -18.59 -14.64 -10.29
N PRO A 162 -18.76 -15.20 -9.07
CA PRO A 162 -19.83 -16.13 -8.75
C PRO A 162 -21.20 -15.60 -9.17
N ARG A 163 -22.03 -16.48 -9.71
CA ARG A 163 -23.41 -16.14 -10.12
C ARG A 163 -24.32 -15.88 -8.92
N SER A 164 -24.14 -16.67 -7.85
CA SER A 164 -24.92 -16.52 -6.63
C SER A 164 -24.22 -15.59 -5.63
N LYS A 165 -24.95 -14.63 -5.07
CA LYS A 165 -24.43 -13.81 -3.96
C LYS A 165 -24.28 -14.60 -2.67
N ASP A 166 -25.05 -15.66 -2.49
CA ASP A 166 -25.01 -16.53 -1.30
C ASP A 166 -23.68 -17.29 -1.19
N PHE A 167 -22.94 -17.42 -2.30
CA PHE A 167 -21.60 -17.96 -2.34
C PHE A 167 -20.69 -17.29 -1.30
N TYR A 168 -20.63 -15.95 -1.30
CA TYR A 168 -19.72 -15.22 -0.42
C TYR A 168 -20.06 -15.44 1.06
N ALA A 169 -21.36 -15.47 1.39
CA ALA A 169 -21.82 -15.75 2.74
C ALA A 169 -21.53 -17.20 3.15
N SER A 170 -21.74 -18.15 2.24
CA SER A 170 -21.50 -19.59 2.47
C SER A 170 -20.02 -19.87 2.76
N VAL A 171 -19.11 -19.30 1.96
CA VAL A 171 -17.66 -19.46 2.18
C VAL A 171 -17.23 -18.76 3.48
N ARG A 172 -17.74 -17.56 3.78
CA ARG A 172 -17.47 -16.89 5.07
C ARG A 172 -17.97 -17.70 6.26
N SER A 173 -19.11 -18.38 6.13
CA SER A 173 -19.65 -19.27 7.18
C SER A 173 -18.78 -20.52 7.37
N ALA A 174 -18.33 -21.14 6.27
CA ALA A 174 -17.45 -22.30 6.29
C ALA A 174 -16.07 -22.00 6.93
N PHE A 175 -15.61 -20.75 6.83
CA PHE A 175 -14.37 -20.27 7.44
C PHE A 175 -14.64 -19.18 8.48
N SER A 176 -15.59 -19.41 9.38
CA SER A 176 -16.07 -18.41 10.35
C SER A 176 -15.01 -17.93 11.35
N ASP A 177 -13.96 -18.71 11.57
CA ASP A 177 -12.80 -18.37 12.40
C ASP A 177 -11.73 -17.54 11.67
N LYS A 178 -11.93 -17.26 10.37
CA LYS A 178 -10.92 -16.64 9.51
C LYS A 178 -11.44 -15.42 8.75
N THR A 179 -10.52 -14.54 8.40
CA THR A 179 -10.78 -13.46 7.46
C THR A 179 -10.75 -14.00 6.03
N VAL A 180 -11.91 -14.02 5.36
CA VAL A 180 -11.98 -14.42 3.95
C VAL A 180 -11.82 -13.24 3.01
N LYS A 181 -10.82 -13.30 2.14
CA LYS A 181 -10.52 -12.37 1.05
C LYS A 181 -10.88 -12.98 -0.29
N PHE A 182 -11.60 -12.21 -1.09
CA PHE A 182 -12.06 -12.63 -2.42
C PHE A 182 -11.47 -11.71 -3.48
N ALA A 183 -11.01 -12.29 -4.57
CA ALA A 183 -10.71 -11.60 -5.81
C ALA A 183 -11.14 -12.42 -7.02
N VAL A 184 -11.12 -11.77 -8.18
CA VAL A 184 -11.36 -12.39 -9.48
C VAL A 184 -10.09 -12.24 -10.32
N ARG A 185 -9.82 -13.19 -11.21
CA ARG A 185 -8.69 -13.17 -12.14
C ARG A 185 -8.52 -11.78 -12.75
N GLY A 186 -7.30 -11.25 -12.73
CA GLY A 186 -6.99 -9.92 -13.21
C GLY A 186 -7.14 -8.82 -12.16
N PHE A 187 -7.47 -9.13 -10.90
CA PHE A 187 -7.48 -8.16 -9.79
C PHE A 187 -6.13 -7.46 -9.60
N GLU A 188 -5.03 -8.04 -10.06
CA GLU A 188 -3.68 -7.51 -9.97
C GLU A 188 -3.41 -6.42 -11.03
N ARG A 189 -4.15 -6.41 -12.14
CA ARG A 189 -3.83 -5.59 -13.33
C ARG A 189 -3.83 -4.10 -13.04
N GLY A 190 -2.70 -3.44 -13.25
CA GLY A 190 -2.58 -2.00 -13.02
C GLY A 190 -2.28 -1.64 -11.56
N LEU A 191 -2.19 -2.60 -10.64
CA LEU A 191 -1.86 -2.31 -9.25
C LEU A 191 -0.42 -1.81 -9.13
N VAL A 192 -0.24 -0.65 -8.49
CA VAL A 192 1.09 -0.12 -8.18
C VAL A 192 1.69 -0.92 -7.03
N VAL A 193 2.93 -1.35 -7.20
CA VAL A 193 3.68 -2.11 -6.20
C VAL A 193 5.01 -1.45 -5.87
N GLY A 194 5.47 -1.64 -4.64
CA GLY A 194 6.84 -1.34 -4.25
C GLY A 194 7.72 -2.57 -4.44
N LEU A 195 8.86 -2.41 -5.10
CA LEU A 195 9.88 -3.44 -5.23
C LEU A 195 10.95 -3.18 -4.17
N LEU A 196 11.08 -4.10 -3.23
CA LEU A 196 12.04 -3.97 -2.12
C LEU A 196 13.09 -5.08 -2.19
N GLY A 197 14.32 -4.72 -1.85
CA GLY A 197 15.42 -5.66 -1.66
C GLY A 197 15.57 -6.08 -0.20
N GLU A 198 16.77 -6.54 0.13
CA GLU A 198 17.12 -7.00 1.47
C GLU A 198 16.94 -5.90 2.53
N LYS A 199 16.54 -6.29 3.74
CA LYS A 199 16.26 -5.38 4.87
C LYS A 199 15.25 -4.26 4.51
N SER A 200 14.37 -4.55 3.55
CA SER A 200 13.38 -3.61 3.01
C SER A 200 13.99 -2.34 2.40
N SER A 201 15.16 -2.46 1.75
CA SER A 201 15.67 -1.39 0.89
C SER A 201 14.68 -1.14 -0.25
N PHE A 202 14.31 0.12 -0.49
CA PHE A 202 13.43 0.45 -1.60
C PHE A 202 14.25 0.49 -2.90
N LEU A 203 13.89 -0.35 -3.87
CA LEU A 203 14.59 -0.44 -5.16
C LEU A 203 13.89 0.44 -6.21
N ASP A 204 12.59 0.23 -6.41
CA ASP A 204 11.78 1.03 -7.33
C ASP A 204 10.28 0.74 -7.09
N ILE A 205 9.38 1.37 -7.84
CA ILE A 205 7.98 0.97 -7.98
C ILE A 205 7.75 0.26 -9.32
N GLY A 206 6.67 -0.52 -9.39
CA GLY A 206 6.22 -1.17 -10.62
C GLY A 206 4.70 -1.21 -10.73
N ILE A 207 4.23 -1.68 -11.87
CA ILE A 207 2.81 -1.93 -12.16
C ILE A 207 2.65 -3.43 -12.41
N LEU A 208 1.82 -4.10 -11.60
CA LEU A 208 1.48 -5.51 -11.81
C LEU A 208 0.71 -5.67 -13.13
N LYS A 209 1.13 -6.66 -13.93
CA LYS A 209 0.51 -7.02 -15.21
C LYS A 209 -0.29 -8.30 -15.09
N SER A 210 0.27 -9.32 -14.44
CA SER A 210 -0.41 -10.59 -14.22
C SER A 210 0.27 -11.38 -13.10
N ILE A 211 -0.50 -12.29 -12.50
CA ILE A 211 0.04 -13.35 -11.65
C ILE A 211 -0.37 -14.70 -12.26
N ASP A 212 0.62 -15.51 -12.61
CA ASP A 212 0.43 -16.92 -12.97
C ASP A 212 0.61 -17.78 -11.73
N PHE A 213 -0.51 -18.13 -11.12
CA PHE A 213 -0.56 -18.96 -9.94
C PHE A 213 -0.19 -20.42 -10.22
N LYS A 214 -0.22 -20.91 -11.46
CA LYS A 214 0.19 -22.28 -11.78
C LYS A 214 1.71 -22.37 -11.92
N ALA A 215 2.30 -21.41 -12.63
CA ALA A 215 3.75 -21.32 -12.80
C ALA A 215 4.47 -20.65 -11.63
N MET A 216 3.73 -20.14 -10.63
CA MET A 216 4.24 -19.35 -9.51
C MET A 216 5.10 -18.17 -9.99
N ARG A 217 4.57 -17.38 -10.93
CA ARG A 217 5.27 -16.24 -11.53
C ARG A 217 4.41 -14.99 -11.50
N VAL A 218 5.05 -13.83 -11.32
CA VAL A 218 4.42 -12.52 -11.43
C VAL A 218 5.08 -11.72 -12.55
N SER A 219 4.27 -11.02 -13.34
CA SER A 219 4.74 -10.09 -14.36
C SER A 219 4.56 -8.65 -13.89
N ILE A 220 5.63 -7.86 -13.94
CA ILE A 220 5.69 -6.48 -13.45
C ILE A 220 6.34 -5.59 -14.50
N SER A 221 5.72 -4.46 -14.78
CA SER A 221 6.30 -3.40 -15.59
C SER A 221 6.93 -2.35 -14.68
N THR A 222 8.23 -2.10 -14.80
CA THR A 222 8.96 -1.18 -13.91
C THR A 222 10.13 -0.50 -14.62
N PRO A 223 10.55 0.71 -14.19
CA PRO A 223 11.82 1.31 -14.63
C PRO A 223 13.07 0.57 -14.12
N LEU A 224 12.93 -0.31 -13.12
CA LEU A 224 14.03 -1.08 -12.54
C LEU A 224 14.57 -2.09 -13.55
N ARG A 225 15.82 -1.91 -13.98
CA ARG A 225 16.43 -2.73 -15.05
C ARG A 225 16.90 -4.12 -14.59
N ASN A 226 17.33 -4.23 -13.34
CA ASN A 226 17.75 -5.50 -12.74
C ASN A 226 16.86 -5.82 -11.54
N VAL A 227 16.12 -6.93 -11.63
CA VAL A 227 15.18 -7.41 -10.60
C VAL A 227 15.75 -8.52 -9.70
N GLU A 228 17.01 -8.92 -9.87
CA GLU A 228 17.65 -9.98 -9.07
C GLU A 228 17.76 -9.64 -7.58
N GLN A 229 17.84 -8.35 -7.26
CA GLN A 229 17.90 -7.87 -5.87
C GLN A 229 16.52 -7.79 -5.21
N VAL A 230 15.44 -7.96 -5.98
CA VAL A 230 14.08 -7.93 -5.42
C VAL A 230 13.90 -9.14 -4.52
N ARG A 231 13.43 -8.89 -3.30
CA ARG A 231 13.07 -9.90 -2.29
C ARG A 231 11.62 -9.79 -1.87
N VAL A 232 11.00 -8.63 -2.07
CA VAL A 232 9.63 -8.37 -1.65
C VAL A 232 8.91 -7.53 -2.70
N ILE A 233 7.69 -7.96 -3.03
CA ILE A 233 6.72 -7.17 -3.79
C ILE A 233 5.68 -6.68 -2.79
N LYS A 234 5.68 -5.37 -2.51
CA LYS A 234 4.71 -4.74 -1.64
C LYS A 234 3.51 -4.27 -2.43
N LEU A 235 2.35 -4.86 -2.20
CA LEU A 235 1.10 -4.39 -2.79
C LEU A 235 0.77 -2.99 -2.30
N GLY A 236 0.55 -2.08 -3.26
CA GLY A 236 0.09 -0.74 -3.00
C GLY A 236 -1.44 -0.66 -2.91
N CYS A 237 -1.92 0.58 -2.76
CA CYS A 237 -3.34 0.89 -2.63
C CYS A 237 -3.89 1.68 -3.83
N VAL A 238 -3.17 1.72 -4.95
CA VAL A 238 -3.53 2.53 -6.13
C VAL A 238 -3.48 1.66 -7.36
N ARG A 239 -4.56 1.67 -8.14
CA ARG A 239 -4.61 1.05 -9.47
C ARG A 239 -4.51 2.11 -10.54
N LEU A 240 -3.72 1.83 -11.57
CA LEU A 240 -3.52 2.67 -12.72
C LEU A 240 -4.05 2.02 -14.00
N GLU A 241 -4.65 2.85 -14.85
CA GLU A 241 -4.93 2.57 -16.25
C GLU A 241 -4.34 3.72 -17.08
N GLU A 242 -3.42 3.43 -18.00
CA GLU A 242 -2.68 4.46 -18.75
C GLU A 242 -2.09 5.58 -17.85
N TYR A 243 -1.58 5.21 -16.68
CA TYR A 243 -1.04 6.09 -15.63
C TYR A 243 -2.07 7.01 -14.93
N ARG A 244 -3.36 6.86 -15.23
CA ARG A 244 -4.45 7.50 -14.50
C ARG A 244 -4.89 6.61 -13.34
N GLU A 245 -5.18 7.23 -12.20
CA GLU A 245 -5.65 6.52 -11.01
C GLU A 245 -7.10 6.12 -11.25
N VAL A 246 -7.42 4.83 -11.31
CA VAL A 246 -8.81 4.36 -11.54
C VAL A 246 -9.48 3.85 -10.28
N GLU A 247 -8.68 3.43 -9.29
CA GLU A 247 -9.17 2.84 -8.06
C GLU A 247 -8.17 3.07 -6.92
N LYS A 248 -8.70 3.29 -5.71
CA LYS A 248 -7.95 3.16 -4.46
C LYS A 248 -8.45 1.96 -3.68
N LEU A 249 -7.51 1.14 -3.22
CA LEU A 249 -7.77 -0.08 -2.47
C LEU A 249 -7.37 0.12 -1.01
N GLU A 250 -8.08 -0.55 -0.10
CA GLU A 250 -7.67 -0.59 1.30
C GLU A 250 -6.44 -1.48 1.48
N PRO A 251 -5.54 -1.19 2.44
CA PRO A 251 -4.46 -2.10 2.81
C PRO A 251 -5.01 -3.49 3.17
N GLY A 252 -4.41 -4.56 2.63
CA GLY A 252 -4.92 -5.92 2.84
C GLY A 252 -6.28 -6.19 2.19
N PHE A 253 -6.60 -5.53 1.07
CA PHE A 253 -7.83 -5.82 0.30
C PHE A 253 -7.87 -7.28 -0.19
N ILE A 254 -6.68 -7.87 -0.42
CA ILE A 254 -6.43 -9.27 -0.70
C ILE A 254 -5.39 -9.83 0.27
#